data_AF-A0AAY5KIA8-F1
#
_entry.id   AF-A0AAY5KIA8-F1
#
_cell.length_a   1.000
_cell.length_b   1.000
_cell.length_c   1.000
_cell.angle_alpha   90.00
_cell.angle_beta   90.00
_cell.angle_gamma   90.00
#
_symmetry.space_group_name_H-M   'P 1'
#
loop_
_entity.id
_entity.type
_entity.pdbx_description
1 polymer ?
#
loop_
_entity_poly.entity_id
_entity_poly.type
_entity_poly.pdbx_seq_one_letter_code
_entity_poly.pdbx_strand_id
1 'polypeptide(L)'
;MTSVEPNKSSPSKLQSACWEEYEVEKRTCPKEAERRLAEAQGVVSNWAAQLQLPPQDSVCRRQDVCSVLQDLERQWKRGTLPSMLSAMDFLIWAVLKDQPDEGSIPQLWLKSKQRFKHTASITVIPGPLWDWIGKAAVDILLDPESAHPDFLISKDQKRLKVGKPEESRHDPRHKYGCRGNKYNGWWCTLGTEGFTTGRHYWEVGVEGKMDWRIGVARESAPRNGFINLNTTTGYWTLRMQVDGLKALKVPAVDIRNPGRLGRIGVYLDIEQGQLSFYDAVRRSHIYTFNDTFSEKVYPVFGTVETDRELIIV
;
A
#
# COMPACT_ATOMS: atom_id res chain seq x y z
N MET A 1 8.69 -64.75 19.59
CA MET A 1 8.62 -63.32 19.95
C MET A 1 8.93 -62.51 18.70
N THR A 2 7.85 -62.05 18.07
CA THR A 2 7.69 -60.91 17.13
C THR A 2 8.88 -60.45 16.26
N SER A 3 8.79 -60.81 14.98
CA SER A 3 9.34 -60.04 13.84
C SER A 3 8.56 -58.74 13.65
N VAL A 4 9.25 -57.65 13.31
CA VAL A 4 8.64 -56.38 12.89
C VAL A 4 9.17 -56.04 11.49
N GLU A 5 8.30 -56.16 10.49
CA GLU A 5 8.46 -55.52 9.17
C GLU A 5 8.05 -54.04 9.27
N PRO A 6 8.73 -53.10 8.57
CA PRO A 6 8.21 -51.76 8.40
C PRO A 6 7.16 -51.73 7.27
N ASN A 7 5.94 -51.46 7.69
CA ASN A 7 4.71 -51.37 6.93
C ASN A 7 4.76 -50.25 5.86
N LYS A 8 4.50 -50.62 4.60
CA LYS A 8 4.21 -49.67 3.50
C LYS A 8 2.81 -49.09 3.73
N SER A 9 2.72 -47.82 4.11
CA SER A 9 1.45 -47.09 4.09
C SER A 9 1.32 -46.29 2.80
N SER A 10 0.35 -46.69 1.98
CA SER A 10 -0.15 -45.94 0.83
C SER A 10 -0.80 -44.62 1.29
N PRO A 11 -0.76 -43.53 0.49
CA PRO A 11 -1.37 -42.27 0.88
C PRO A 11 -2.90 -42.41 0.96
N SER A 12 -3.48 -41.94 2.06
CA SER A 12 -4.93 -41.92 2.29
C SER A 12 -5.64 -41.07 1.23
N LYS A 13 -6.69 -41.64 0.63
CA LYS A 13 -7.62 -41.02 -0.34
C LYS A 13 -8.43 -39.82 0.19
N LEU A 14 -8.10 -39.28 1.36
CA LEU A 14 -8.78 -38.14 1.99
C LEU A 14 -8.14 -36.77 1.68
N GLN A 15 -6.94 -36.74 1.09
CA GLN A 15 -6.34 -35.48 0.63
C GLN A 15 -6.82 -35.05 -0.75
N SER A 16 -7.23 -35.96 -1.64
CA SER A 16 -7.61 -35.60 -3.02
C SER A 16 -8.90 -34.77 -3.12
N ALA A 17 -9.84 -34.94 -2.19
CA ALA A 17 -11.13 -34.24 -2.24
C ALA A 17 -11.05 -32.78 -1.78
N CYS A 18 -10.07 -32.42 -0.93
CA CYS A 18 -9.95 -31.07 -0.38
C CYS A 18 -9.12 -30.13 -1.29
N TRP A 19 -8.37 -30.68 -2.25
CA TRP A 19 -7.67 -29.91 -3.28
C TRP A 19 -8.56 -29.53 -4.46
N GLU A 20 -9.65 -30.28 -4.72
CA GLU A 20 -10.60 -29.93 -5.77
C GLU A 20 -11.52 -28.79 -5.36
N GLU A 21 -11.90 -28.67 -4.08
CA GLU A 21 -12.72 -27.55 -3.60
C GLU A 21 -11.94 -26.23 -3.46
N TYR A 22 -10.62 -26.27 -3.18
CA TYR A 22 -9.78 -25.07 -3.07
C TYR A 22 -9.37 -24.45 -4.43
N GLU A 23 -9.44 -25.21 -5.52
CA GLU A 23 -9.14 -24.74 -6.88
C GLU A 23 -10.37 -24.18 -7.61
N VAL A 24 -11.58 -24.41 -7.10
CA VAL A 24 -12.83 -23.92 -7.72
C VAL A 24 -13.02 -22.41 -7.50
N GLU A 25 -12.43 -21.81 -6.46
CA GLU A 25 -12.64 -20.40 -6.10
C GLU A 25 -11.69 -19.39 -6.81
N LYS A 26 -10.79 -19.86 -7.70
CA LYS A 26 -9.86 -18.97 -8.44
C LYS A 26 -9.87 -19.10 -9.96
N ARG A 27 -10.80 -19.87 -10.53
CA ARG A 27 -11.12 -19.75 -11.95
C ARG A 27 -12.33 -18.84 -12.07
N THR A 28 -12.09 -17.56 -12.38
CA THR A 28 -13.14 -16.76 -13.02
C THR A 28 -13.60 -17.57 -14.22
N CYS A 29 -14.84 -18.06 -14.19
CA CYS A 29 -15.42 -18.81 -15.28
C CYS A 29 -15.17 -18.01 -16.57
N PRO A 30 -14.67 -18.62 -17.67
CA PRO A 30 -14.44 -17.89 -18.93
C PRO A 30 -15.65 -17.05 -19.34
N LYS A 31 -16.85 -17.56 -19.08
CA LYS A 31 -18.12 -16.88 -19.31
C LYS A 31 -18.31 -15.61 -18.47
N GLU A 32 -17.79 -15.56 -17.23
CA GLU A 32 -17.86 -14.38 -16.36
C GLU A 32 -16.85 -13.32 -16.80
N ALA A 33 -15.65 -13.72 -17.22
CA ALA A 33 -14.68 -12.79 -17.81
C ALA A 33 -15.17 -12.21 -19.14
N GLU A 34 -15.77 -13.05 -20.00
CA GLU A 34 -16.43 -12.64 -21.24
C GLU A 34 -17.62 -11.72 -20.98
N ARG A 35 -18.44 -12.01 -19.96
CA ARG A 35 -19.57 -11.14 -19.56
C ARG A 35 -19.07 -9.76 -19.11
N ARG A 36 -18.06 -9.72 -18.24
CA ARG A 36 -17.47 -8.45 -17.76
C ARG A 36 -16.82 -7.66 -18.90
N LEU A 37 -16.22 -8.34 -19.87
CA LEU A 37 -15.69 -7.72 -21.08
C LEU A 37 -16.81 -7.13 -21.96
N ALA A 38 -17.89 -7.87 -22.16
CA ALA A 38 -19.06 -7.40 -22.92
C ALA A 38 -19.75 -6.21 -22.24
N GLU A 39 -19.90 -6.24 -20.91
CA GLU A 39 -20.42 -5.13 -20.11
C GLU A 39 -19.53 -3.88 -20.26
N ALA A 40 -18.21 -4.04 -20.16
CA ALA A 40 -17.27 -2.95 -20.35
C ALA A 40 -17.31 -2.37 -21.78
N GLN A 41 -17.41 -3.23 -22.80
CA GLN A 41 -17.58 -2.80 -24.20
C GLN A 41 -18.88 -2.02 -24.40
N GLY A 42 -19.97 -2.41 -23.74
CA GLY A 42 -21.24 -1.69 -23.75
C GLY A 42 -21.14 -0.30 -23.13
N VAL A 43 -20.47 -0.17 -21.98
CA VAL A 43 -20.25 1.13 -21.31
C VAL A 43 -19.44 2.08 -22.19
N VAL A 44 -18.35 1.60 -22.79
CA VAL A 44 -17.50 2.41 -23.68
C VAL A 44 -18.28 2.85 -24.92
N SER A 45 -19.06 1.95 -25.52
CA SER A 45 -19.89 2.27 -26.70
C SER A 45 -20.97 3.31 -26.38
N ASN A 46 -21.59 3.22 -25.20
CA ASN A 46 -22.59 4.18 -24.74
C ASN A 46 -21.97 5.56 -24.45
N TRP A 47 -20.81 5.59 -23.80
CA TRP A 47 -20.05 6.84 -23.61
C TRP A 47 -19.67 7.49 -24.94
N ALA A 48 -19.19 6.71 -25.91
CA ALA A 48 -18.87 7.23 -27.24
C ALA A 48 -20.10 7.84 -27.93
N ALA A 49 -21.28 7.22 -27.79
CA ALA A 49 -22.54 7.74 -28.33
C ALA A 49 -23.01 9.01 -27.60
N GLN A 50 -22.90 9.07 -26.27
CA GLN A 50 -23.27 10.23 -25.46
C GLN A 50 -22.40 11.46 -25.77
N LEU A 51 -21.13 11.25 -26.08
CA LEU A 51 -20.22 12.31 -26.54
C LEU A 51 -20.58 12.87 -27.93
N GLN A 52 -21.44 12.18 -28.70
CA GLN A 52 -21.96 12.68 -29.97
C GLN A 52 -23.24 13.53 -29.83
N LEU A 53 -23.83 13.63 -28.63
CA LEU A 53 -24.96 14.54 -28.37
C LEU A 53 -24.47 16.00 -28.20
N PRO A 54 -25.20 17.01 -28.69
CA PRO A 54 -24.91 18.43 -28.40
C PRO A 54 -25.52 18.81 -27.02
N PRO A 55 -24.81 19.56 -26.15
CA PRO A 55 -25.02 21.01 -26.12
C PRO A 55 -23.84 21.89 -25.62
N GLN A 56 -24.17 23.20 -25.59
CA GLN A 56 -23.44 24.47 -25.47
C GLN A 56 -22.14 24.50 -24.66
N ASP A 57 -21.18 25.23 -25.22
CA ASP A 57 -19.92 25.69 -24.63
C ASP A 57 -18.87 24.63 -24.30
N SER A 58 -18.07 24.30 -25.32
CA SER A 58 -16.82 23.56 -25.13
C SER A 58 -15.73 24.14 -26.03
N VAL A 59 -14.60 24.50 -25.41
CA VAL A 59 -13.47 25.25 -25.98
C VAL A 59 -12.45 24.34 -26.70
N CYS A 60 -12.64 23.01 -26.71
CA CYS A 60 -11.75 22.07 -27.41
C CYS A 60 -12.36 21.59 -28.74
N ARG A 61 -11.54 21.43 -29.80
CA ARG A 61 -11.97 20.86 -31.09
C ARG A 61 -12.29 19.37 -30.95
N ARG A 62 -13.55 19.08 -30.63
CA ARG A 62 -14.15 17.77 -30.31
C ARG A 62 -13.87 16.65 -31.32
N GLN A 63 -13.61 16.97 -32.61
CA GLN A 63 -13.34 15.98 -33.65
C GLN A 63 -12.08 15.14 -33.40
N ASP A 64 -11.03 15.73 -32.81
CA ASP A 64 -9.72 15.06 -32.67
C ASP A 64 -9.72 14.05 -31.52
N VAL A 65 -10.51 14.30 -30.47
CA VAL A 65 -10.65 13.37 -29.33
C VAL A 65 -11.53 12.18 -29.71
N CYS A 66 -12.63 12.43 -30.43
CA CYS A 66 -13.52 11.37 -30.89
C CYS A 66 -12.83 10.42 -31.87
N SER A 67 -11.96 10.92 -32.75
CA SER A 67 -11.22 10.08 -33.70
C SER A 67 -10.22 9.16 -33.00
N VAL A 68 -9.51 9.66 -31.97
CA VAL A 68 -8.58 8.86 -31.16
C VAL A 68 -9.32 7.79 -30.36
N LEU A 69 -10.46 8.11 -29.74
CA LEU A 69 -11.28 7.15 -29.01
C LEU A 69 -11.84 6.04 -29.93
N GLN A 70 -12.30 6.42 -31.12
CA GLN A 70 -12.78 5.45 -32.12
C GLN A 70 -11.66 4.57 -32.66
N ASP A 71 -10.45 5.10 -32.83
CA ASP A 71 -9.31 4.30 -33.26
C ASP A 71 -8.87 3.29 -32.18
N LEU A 72 -8.82 3.73 -30.92
CA LEU A 72 -8.57 2.84 -29.78
C LEU A 72 -9.63 1.72 -29.67
N GLU A 73 -10.91 2.05 -29.83
CA GLU A 73 -11.99 1.05 -29.87
C GLU A 73 -11.82 0.05 -31.02
N ARG A 74 -11.44 0.52 -32.20
CA ARG A 74 -11.18 -0.33 -33.37
C ARG A 74 -9.97 -1.24 -33.15
N GLN A 75 -8.92 -0.76 -32.51
CA GLN A 75 -7.74 -1.57 -32.18
C GLN A 75 -8.07 -2.61 -31.09
N TRP A 76 -8.92 -2.26 -30.12
CA TRP A 76 -9.41 -3.19 -29.10
C TRP A 76 -10.26 -4.31 -29.71
N LYS A 77 -11.23 -3.97 -30.56
CA LYS A 77 -12.07 -4.95 -31.27
C LYS A 77 -11.28 -5.89 -32.17
N ARG A 78 -10.14 -5.42 -32.70
CA ARG A 78 -9.23 -6.21 -33.55
C ARG A 78 -8.22 -7.05 -32.75
N GLY A 79 -8.19 -6.93 -31.41
CA GLY A 79 -7.21 -7.60 -30.56
C GLY A 79 -5.77 -7.10 -30.77
N THR A 80 -5.58 -6.01 -31.51
CA THR A 80 -4.27 -5.40 -31.76
C THR A 80 -3.81 -4.51 -30.61
N LEU A 81 -4.75 -4.06 -29.77
CA LEU A 81 -4.43 -3.35 -28.54
C LEU A 81 -4.18 -4.40 -27.42
N PRO A 82 -2.94 -4.55 -26.92
CA PRO A 82 -2.59 -5.61 -25.97
C PRO A 82 -3.34 -5.51 -24.64
N SER A 83 -3.68 -4.28 -24.22
CA SER A 83 -4.53 -4.03 -23.05
C SER A 83 -5.21 -2.65 -23.16
N MET A 84 -6.46 -2.55 -22.69
CA MET A 84 -7.20 -1.29 -22.56
C MET A 84 -6.56 -0.41 -21.50
N LEU A 85 -5.75 -1.00 -20.63
CA LEU A 85 -4.95 -0.33 -19.63
C LEU A 85 -4.05 0.75 -20.27
N SER A 86 -3.38 0.44 -21.38
CA SER A 86 -2.52 1.38 -22.10
C SER A 86 -3.31 2.54 -22.70
N ALA A 87 -4.52 2.27 -23.19
CA ALA A 87 -5.43 3.29 -23.71
C ALA A 87 -5.99 4.18 -22.60
N MET A 88 -6.34 3.61 -21.46
CA MET A 88 -6.77 4.36 -20.28
C MET A 88 -5.63 5.20 -19.71
N ASP A 89 -4.42 4.66 -19.61
CA ASP A 89 -3.24 5.39 -19.15
C ASP A 89 -2.93 6.57 -20.10
N PHE A 90 -3.09 6.38 -21.41
CA PHE A 90 -3.00 7.45 -22.42
C PHE A 90 -4.11 8.50 -22.27
N LEU A 91 -5.37 8.09 -22.11
CA LEU A 91 -6.50 9.00 -21.91
C LEU A 91 -6.34 9.81 -20.62
N ILE A 92 -5.83 9.19 -19.56
CA ILE A 92 -5.54 9.85 -18.30
C ILE A 92 -4.41 10.85 -18.46
N TRP A 93 -3.32 10.45 -19.13
CA TRP A 93 -2.21 11.37 -19.43
C TRP A 93 -2.68 12.55 -20.29
N ALA A 94 -3.52 12.31 -21.29
CA ALA A 94 -4.08 13.34 -22.18
C ALA A 94 -5.02 14.29 -21.44
N VAL A 95 -5.92 13.76 -20.59
CA VAL A 95 -6.85 14.57 -19.78
C VAL A 95 -6.11 15.38 -18.72
N LEU A 96 -5.11 14.78 -18.05
CA LEU A 96 -4.25 15.45 -17.06
C LEU A 96 -3.44 16.61 -17.64
N LYS A 97 -3.13 16.56 -18.93
CA LYS A 97 -2.31 17.58 -19.59
C LYS A 97 -3.11 18.83 -19.96
N ASP A 98 -4.41 18.68 -20.27
CA ASP A 98 -5.24 19.77 -20.83
C ASP A 98 -6.33 20.31 -19.87
N GLN A 99 -6.67 19.61 -18.79
CA GLN A 99 -7.61 20.10 -17.76
C GLN A 99 -7.12 19.70 -16.36
N PRO A 100 -6.65 20.65 -15.53
CA PRO A 100 -6.09 20.35 -14.22
C PRO A 100 -7.15 20.18 -13.13
N ASP A 101 -8.44 20.04 -13.46
CA ASP A 101 -9.47 19.86 -12.43
C ASP A 101 -9.17 18.59 -11.61
N GLU A 102 -8.68 18.81 -10.40
CA GLU A 102 -7.86 17.88 -9.60
C GLU A 102 -8.63 16.66 -9.09
N GLY A 103 -9.92 16.57 -9.40
CA GLY A 103 -10.90 15.89 -8.57
C GLY A 103 -11.21 14.44 -8.91
N SER A 104 -11.17 14.02 -10.18
CA SER A 104 -11.98 12.83 -10.54
C SER A 104 -11.19 11.72 -11.22
N ILE A 105 -10.61 11.98 -12.39
CA ILE A 105 -10.09 10.91 -13.24
C ILE A 105 -8.78 10.29 -12.73
N PRO A 106 -7.75 11.07 -12.34
CA PRO A 106 -6.51 10.52 -11.79
C PRO A 106 -6.76 9.78 -10.48
N GLN A 107 -7.69 10.29 -9.68
CA GLN A 107 -8.09 9.70 -8.41
C GLN A 107 -8.80 8.36 -8.63
N LEU A 108 -9.83 8.31 -9.48
CA LEU A 108 -10.58 7.09 -9.80
C LEU A 108 -9.69 6.01 -10.43
N TRP A 109 -8.69 6.42 -11.23
CA TRP A 109 -7.70 5.50 -11.77
C TRP A 109 -6.77 4.93 -10.70
N LEU A 110 -6.16 5.78 -9.85
CA LEU A 110 -5.28 5.31 -8.79
C LEU A 110 -6.04 4.37 -7.86
N LYS A 111 -7.27 4.77 -7.48
CA LYS A 111 -8.23 3.96 -6.72
C LYS A 111 -8.47 2.59 -7.38
N SER A 112 -8.70 2.55 -8.70
CA SER A 112 -8.95 1.28 -9.41
C SER A 112 -7.69 0.43 -9.53
N LYS A 113 -6.56 0.99 -9.95
CA LYS A 113 -5.30 0.26 -10.14
C LYS A 113 -4.75 -0.30 -8.81
N GLN A 114 -4.95 0.39 -7.69
CA GLN A 114 -4.46 -0.04 -6.39
C GLN A 114 -5.41 -1.01 -5.66
N ARG A 115 -6.70 -1.03 -6.02
CA ARG A 115 -7.69 -1.99 -5.49
C ARG A 115 -7.69 -3.33 -6.23
N PHE A 116 -7.44 -3.33 -7.55
CA PHE A 116 -7.45 -4.57 -8.33
C PHE A 116 -6.05 -5.21 -8.39
N LYS A 117 -5.92 -6.37 -7.76
CA LYS A 117 -4.69 -7.19 -7.64
C LYS A 117 -4.20 -7.80 -8.96
N HIS A 118 -4.52 -7.24 -10.11
CA HIS A 118 -3.93 -7.69 -11.36
C HIS A 118 -2.56 -7.04 -11.53
N THR A 119 -1.60 -7.79 -11.04
CA THR A 119 -0.16 -7.69 -11.17
C THR A 119 0.27 -7.18 -12.55
N ALA A 120 1.27 -6.29 -12.51
CA ALA A 120 2.04 -5.69 -13.60
C ALA A 120 1.54 -4.31 -14.10
N SER A 121 2.47 -3.35 -14.08
CA SER A 121 2.54 -2.18 -14.95
C SER A 121 2.05 -0.83 -14.40
N ILE A 122 2.37 -0.48 -13.17
CA ILE A 122 2.81 0.90 -12.91
C ILE A 122 4.27 0.83 -12.45
N THR A 123 5.18 0.82 -13.43
CA THR A 123 6.62 0.84 -13.16
C THR A 123 7.03 2.17 -12.55
N VAL A 124 6.37 3.26 -12.95
CA VAL A 124 6.58 4.63 -12.47
C VAL A 124 5.25 5.37 -12.47
N ILE A 125 4.96 6.08 -11.38
CA ILE A 125 3.79 6.95 -11.22
C ILE A 125 4.03 8.23 -12.03
N PRO A 126 3.10 8.60 -12.93
CA PRO A 126 3.22 9.82 -13.72
C PRO A 126 3.38 11.07 -12.84
N GLY A 127 4.17 12.04 -13.31
CA GLY A 127 4.48 13.29 -12.59
C GLY A 127 3.25 13.99 -11.98
N PRO A 128 2.20 14.30 -12.75
CA PRO A 128 1.02 14.99 -12.21
C PRO A 128 0.31 14.22 -11.09
N LEU A 129 0.33 12.88 -11.14
CA LEU A 129 -0.24 12.05 -10.08
C LEU A 129 0.65 12.03 -8.84
N TRP A 130 1.97 12.02 -9.02
CA TRP A 130 2.92 12.17 -7.92
C TRP A 130 2.76 13.54 -7.23
N ASP A 131 2.62 14.61 -8.00
CA ASP A 131 2.39 15.95 -7.48
C ASP A 131 1.05 16.03 -6.72
N TRP A 132 0.01 15.34 -7.21
CA TRP A 132 -1.28 15.24 -6.52
C TRP A 132 -1.19 14.44 -5.20
N ILE A 133 -0.42 13.36 -5.15
CA ILE A 133 -0.11 12.65 -3.89
C ILE A 133 0.62 13.61 -2.93
N GLY A 134 1.60 14.35 -3.45
CA GLY A 134 2.39 15.33 -2.69
C GLY A 134 1.57 16.50 -2.14
N LYS A 135 0.42 16.86 -2.74
CA LYS A 135 -0.49 17.87 -2.17
C LYS A 135 -1.09 17.47 -0.83
N ALA A 136 -1.07 16.19 -0.48
CA ALA A 136 -1.49 15.69 0.82
C ALA A 136 -0.34 15.65 1.86
N ALA A 137 0.82 16.24 1.54
CA ALA A 137 1.98 16.19 2.43
C ALA A 137 1.70 16.80 3.80
N VAL A 138 2.10 16.08 4.85
CA VAL A 138 1.98 16.50 6.25
C VAL A 138 3.30 16.34 6.96
N ASP A 139 3.56 17.24 7.92
CA ASP A 139 4.79 17.21 8.70
C ASP A 139 4.64 16.28 9.91
N ILE A 140 5.32 15.12 9.89
CA ILE A 140 5.20 14.14 10.99
C ILE A 140 6.29 14.36 12.04
N LEU A 141 5.89 14.45 13.31
CA LEU A 141 6.79 14.50 14.46
C LEU A 141 6.67 13.21 15.27
N LEU A 142 7.81 12.58 15.59
CA LEU A 142 7.87 11.40 16.45
C LEU A 142 7.48 11.76 17.88
N ASP A 143 6.63 10.94 18.50
CA ASP A 143 6.16 11.12 19.87
C ASP A 143 7.06 10.37 20.88
N PRO A 144 7.87 11.08 21.69
CA PRO A 144 8.70 10.46 22.72
C PRO A 144 7.90 9.80 23.84
N GLU A 145 6.64 10.21 24.06
CA GLU A 145 5.80 9.65 25.10
C GLU A 145 5.12 8.34 24.71
N SER A 146 5.13 7.96 23.44
CA SER A 146 4.75 6.61 23.00
C SER A 146 5.96 5.69 22.78
N ALA A 147 7.15 6.27 22.64
CA ALA A 147 8.35 5.55 22.21
C ALA A 147 8.79 4.44 23.17
N HIS A 148 9.37 3.39 22.59
CA HIS A 148 10.11 2.39 23.36
C HIS A 148 11.27 3.03 24.14
N PRO A 149 11.53 2.65 25.41
CA PRO A 149 12.55 3.28 26.25
C PRO A 149 13.96 3.28 25.65
N ASP A 150 14.30 2.27 24.85
CA ASP A 150 15.63 2.18 24.23
C ASP A 150 15.80 3.12 23.01
N PHE A 151 14.75 3.83 22.60
CA PHE A 151 14.83 4.76 21.47
C PHE A 151 15.46 6.10 21.84
N LEU A 152 16.32 6.56 20.94
CA LEU A 152 16.83 7.92 20.91
C LEU A 152 16.12 8.66 19.78
N ILE A 153 15.32 9.66 20.17
CA ILE A 153 14.64 10.58 19.26
C ILE A 153 15.41 11.90 19.26
N SER A 154 15.67 12.45 18.08
CA SER A 154 16.35 13.75 17.94
C SER A 154 15.49 14.90 18.47
N LYS A 155 16.13 16.04 18.75
CA LYS A 155 15.44 17.23 19.29
C LYS A 155 14.35 17.78 18.37
N ASP A 156 14.53 17.64 17.07
CA ASP A 156 13.54 18.03 16.05
C ASP A 156 12.43 16.99 15.86
N GLN A 157 12.48 15.86 16.58
CA GLN A 157 11.53 14.75 16.50
C GLN A 157 11.41 14.13 15.09
N LYS A 158 12.45 14.26 14.25
CA LYS A 158 12.48 13.70 12.89
C LYS A 158 13.33 12.45 12.76
N ARG A 159 14.21 12.14 13.71
CA ARG A 159 15.17 11.05 13.63
C ARG A 159 15.01 10.07 14.76
N LEU A 160 15.11 8.79 14.42
CA LEU A 160 14.90 7.67 15.33
C LEU A 160 15.99 6.62 15.17
N LYS A 161 16.61 6.20 16.26
CA LYS A 161 17.48 5.01 16.33
C LYS A 161 17.37 4.33 17.68
N VAL A 162 17.85 3.09 17.78
CA VAL A 162 18.07 2.45 19.08
C VAL A 162 19.37 2.99 19.68
N GLY A 163 19.34 3.36 20.96
CA GLY A 163 20.53 3.77 21.69
C GLY A 163 21.48 2.61 21.91
N LYS A 164 22.79 2.84 21.77
CA LYS A 164 23.79 1.85 22.16
C LYS A 164 23.76 1.65 23.68
N PRO A 165 24.25 0.52 24.22
CA PRO A 165 24.30 0.28 25.67
C PRO A 165 24.95 1.43 26.45
N GLU A 166 25.99 2.05 25.89
CA GLU A 166 26.70 3.21 26.46
C GLU A 166 25.88 4.51 26.45
N GLU A 167 24.98 4.65 25.49
CA GLU A 167 24.08 5.80 25.32
C GLU A 167 22.75 5.58 26.07
N SER A 168 22.41 4.32 26.37
CA SER A 168 21.20 3.94 27.10
C SER A 168 21.33 4.30 28.57
N ARG A 169 20.92 5.53 28.93
CA ARG A 169 20.91 6.02 30.32
C ARG A 169 19.75 5.48 31.16
N HIS A 170 19.09 4.41 30.73
CA HIS A 170 17.90 3.93 31.41
C HIS A 170 18.25 3.13 32.66
N ASP A 171 17.71 3.58 33.79
CA ASP A 171 17.64 2.80 35.02
C ASP A 171 16.93 1.46 34.69
N PRO A 172 17.53 0.29 34.99
CA PRO A 172 16.92 -1.03 34.77
C PRO A 172 15.50 -1.16 35.35
N ARG A 173 15.13 -0.33 36.33
CA ARG A 173 13.79 -0.29 36.95
C ARG A 173 12.71 0.34 36.07
N HIS A 174 13.07 1.14 35.06
CA HIS A 174 12.13 1.74 34.10
C HIS A 174 11.72 0.81 32.95
N LYS A 175 12.41 -0.34 32.77
CA LYS A 175 12.07 -1.34 31.75
C LYS A 175 10.71 -2.00 31.94
N TYR A 176 10.12 -1.92 33.14
CA TYR A 176 8.91 -2.66 33.51
C TYR A 176 7.77 -1.77 34.04
N GLY A 177 7.89 -0.44 33.85
CA GLY A 177 6.82 0.49 34.24
C GLY A 177 5.65 0.45 33.26
N CYS A 178 4.62 -0.36 33.54
CA CYS A 178 3.34 -0.41 32.80
C CYS A 178 2.45 0.83 32.99
N ARG A 179 3.04 2.03 33.11
CA ARG A 179 2.28 3.28 33.26
C ARG A 179 2.43 4.12 32.00
N GLY A 180 1.48 3.95 31.09
CA GLY A 180 1.31 4.87 29.96
C GLY A 180 1.06 4.19 28.63
N ASN A 181 0.80 5.02 27.62
CA ASN A 181 0.52 4.64 26.24
C ASN A 181 1.82 4.31 25.45
N LYS A 182 2.82 3.73 26.14
CA LYS A 182 4.19 3.47 25.64
C LYS A 182 4.35 2.07 25.07
N TYR A 183 5.24 1.92 24.11
CA TYR A 183 5.73 0.61 23.70
C TYR A 183 6.74 0.07 24.72
N ASN A 184 6.57 -1.17 25.18
CA ASN A 184 7.50 -1.82 26.14
C ASN A 184 7.98 -3.22 25.72
N GLY A 185 7.54 -3.70 24.55
CA GLY A 185 8.02 -4.93 23.93
C GLY A 185 8.65 -4.66 22.58
N TRP A 186 7.86 -4.16 21.63
CA TRP A 186 8.38 -3.79 20.31
C TRP A 186 9.10 -2.44 20.35
N TRP A 187 10.25 -2.35 19.67
CA TRP A 187 10.93 -1.10 19.35
C TRP A 187 10.12 -0.31 18.31
N CYS A 188 9.11 0.39 18.79
CA CYS A 188 8.21 1.23 18.00
C CYS A 188 7.93 2.56 18.72
N THR A 189 7.47 3.54 17.95
CA THR A 189 6.98 4.85 18.39
C THR A 189 5.91 5.32 17.40
N LEU A 190 5.04 6.23 17.84
CA LEU A 190 4.01 6.84 17.00
C LEU A 190 4.42 8.23 16.54
N GLY A 191 3.69 8.75 15.55
CA GLY A 191 3.59 10.19 15.34
C GLY A 191 2.80 10.85 16.48
N THR A 192 3.12 12.12 16.76
CA THR A 192 2.44 12.94 17.77
C THR A 192 0.99 13.21 17.38
N GLU A 193 0.73 13.44 16.09
CA GLU A 193 -0.60 13.63 15.55
C GLU A 193 -1.10 12.36 14.87
N GLY A 194 -2.41 12.12 15.01
CA GLY A 194 -3.11 11.03 14.34
C GLY A 194 -4.31 11.56 13.56
N PHE A 195 -4.76 10.78 12.58
CA PHE A 195 -5.71 11.20 11.56
C PHE A 195 -7.04 10.45 11.69
N THR A 196 -8.14 11.17 11.54
CA THR A 196 -9.52 10.63 11.55
C THR A 196 -10.26 10.84 10.24
N THR A 197 -9.73 11.71 9.37
CA THR A 197 -10.34 12.11 8.10
C THR A 197 -9.25 12.61 7.16
N GLY A 198 -9.54 12.64 5.86
CA GLY A 198 -8.72 13.25 4.84
C GLY A 198 -7.63 12.35 4.28
N ARG A 199 -6.81 12.99 3.45
CA ARG A 199 -5.66 12.39 2.78
C ARG A 199 -4.38 12.95 3.36
N HIS A 200 -3.42 12.08 3.63
CA HIS A 200 -2.15 12.43 4.28
C HIS A 200 -1.01 11.70 3.59
N TYR A 201 0.11 12.40 3.42
CA TYR A 201 1.32 11.86 2.81
C TYR A 201 2.55 12.26 3.61
N TRP A 202 3.46 11.31 3.83
CA TRP A 202 4.76 11.59 4.43
C TRP A 202 5.82 10.66 3.87
N GLU A 203 7.09 11.09 3.95
CA GLU A 203 8.22 10.32 3.46
C GLU A 203 9.16 9.91 4.60
N VAL A 204 9.76 8.74 4.46
CA VAL A 204 10.70 8.18 5.44
C VAL A 204 11.97 7.71 4.74
N GLY A 205 13.10 8.30 5.11
CA GLY A 205 14.43 7.84 4.73
C GLY A 205 14.79 6.52 5.39
N VAL A 206 15.08 5.51 4.57
CA VAL A 206 15.45 4.14 4.99
C VAL A 206 16.75 3.66 4.33
N GLU A 207 17.52 4.57 3.73
CA GLU A 207 18.67 4.22 2.91
C GLU A 207 19.69 3.37 3.65
N GLY A 208 19.93 2.17 3.12
CA GLY A 208 20.89 1.20 3.65
C GLY A 208 20.47 0.54 4.97
N LYS A 209 19.26 0.78 5.48
CA LYS A 209 18.71 0.05 6.63
C LYS A 209 18.21 -1.34 6.19
N MET A 210 18.44 -2.33 7.04
CA MET A 210 18.09 -3.74 6.87
C MET A 210 16.96 -4.18 7.80
N ASP A 211 16.64 -3.41 8.84
CA ASP A 211 15.46 -3.58 9.69
C ASP A 211 14.73 -2.25 9.93
N TRP A 212 13.46 -2.23 9.52
CA TRP A 212 12.55 -1.14 9.82
C TRP A 212 11.09 -1.57 9.68
N ARG A 213 10.21 -0.84 10.34
CA ARG A 213 8.76 -0.95 10.24
C ARG A 213 8.15 0.44 10.06
N ILE A 214 7.29 0.59 9.06
CA ILE A 214 6.65 1.86 8.71
C ILE A 214 5.19 1.61 8.35
N GLY A 215 4.28 2.45 8.82
CA GLY A 215 2.88 2.43 8.41
C GLY A 215 2.00 3.21 9.36
N VAL A 216 0.80 2.69 9.65
CA VAL A 216 -0.10 3.28 10.65
C VAL A 216 -0.58 2.26 11.67
N ALA A 217 -0.92 2.74 12.87
CA ALA A 217 -1.55 1.98 13.94
C ALA A 217 -2.82 2.69 14.39
N ARG A 218 -3.90 1.94 14.64
CA ARG A 218 -5.12 2.51 15.22
C ARG A 218 -4.87 2.98 16.66
N GLU A 219 -5.63 3.97 17.13
CA GLU A 219 -5.48 4.56 18.45
C GLU A 219 -5.54 3.53 19.58
N SER A 220 -6.53 2.62 19.50
CA SER A 220 -6.74 1.51 20.43
C SER A 220 -5.74 0.34 20.30
N ALA A 221 -4.78 0.40 19.37
CA ALA A 221 -3.85 -0.69 19.13
C ALA A 221 -3.06 -1.01 20.42
N PRO A 222 -2.96 -2.28 20.84
CA PRO A 222 -2.20 -2.64 22.02
C PRO A 222 -0.71 -2.33 21.79
N ARG A 223 -0.02 -1.81 22.80
CA ARG A 223 1.40 -1.40 22.72
C ARG A 223 2.31 -2.18 23.66
N ASN A 224 1.68 -2.90 24.59
CA ASN A 224 2.37 -3.66 25.62
C ASN A 224 2.80 -5.04 25.12
N GLY A 225 4.04 -5.42 25.39
CA GLY A 225 4.63 -6.72 25.10
C GLY A 225 4.85 -6.98 23.61
N PHE A 226 5.08 -8.25 23.29
CA PHE A 226 5.35 -8.73 21.94
C PHE A 226 4.09 -9.24 21.25
N ILE A 227 3.07 -8.38 21.16
CA ILE A 227 1.85 -8.70 20.40
C ILE A 227 2.15 -8.87 18.91
N ASN A 228 1.32 -9.59 18.16
CA ASN A 228 1.48 -9.59 16.71
C ASN A 228 1.16 -8.21 16.15
N LEU A 229 2.11 -7.52 15.50
CA LEU A 229 1.88 -6.23 14.84
C LEU A 229 1.36 -6.48 13.41
N ASN A 230 0.06 -6.72 13.27
CA ASN A 230 -0.60 -6.99 12.00
C ASN A 230 -2.00 -6.37 11.94
N THR A 231 -2.70 -6.55 10.82
CA THR A 231 -4.00 -5.90 10.59
C THR A 231 -5.07 -6.31 11.61
N THR A 232 -5.03 -7.52 12.19
CA THR A 232 -6.06 -7.93 13.18
C THR A 232 -5.88 -7.27 14.55
N THR A 233 -4.66 -6.84 14.87
CA THR A 233 -4.37 -6.09 16.11
C THR A 233 -4.36 -4.58 15.91
N GLY A 234 -4.67 -4.11 14.68
CA GLY A 234 -4.79 -2.69 14.36
C GLY A 234 -3.53 -2.04 13.82
N TYR A 235 -2.64 -2.82 13.20
CA TYR A 235 -1.41 -2.33 12.57
C TYR A 235 -1.40 -2.61 11.07
N TRP A 236 -1.20 -1.57 10.27
CA TRP A 236 -1.01 -1.68 8.81
C TRP A 236 0.38 -1.18 8.48
N THR A 237 1.35 -2.10 8.46
CA THR A 237 2.77 -1.73 8.32
C THR A 237 3.48 -2.61 7.29
N LEU A 238 4.41 -1.99 6.57
CA LEU A 238 5.50 -2.71 5.93
C LEU A 238 6.63 -2.95 6.92
N ARG A 239 7.28 -4.11 6.80
CA ARG A 239 8.44 -4.50 7.60
C ARG A 239 9.54 -5.00 6.68
N MET A 240 10.70 -4.36 6.73
CA MET A 240 11.95 -4.87 6.15
C MET A 240 12.70 -5.65 7.22
N GLN A 241 13.18 -6.84 6.87
CA GLN A 241 14.10 -7.64 7.66
C GLN A 241 15.13 -8.34 6.76
N VAL A 242 16.01 -9.15 7.36
CA VAL A 242 17.02 -9.96 6.66
C VAL A 242 16.41 -10.85 5.57
N ASP A 243 15.21 -11.40 5.78
CA ASP A 243 14.52 -12.28 4.82
C ASP A 243 13.68 -11.52 3.78
N GLY A 244 13.67 -10.18 3.83
CA GLY A 244 13.07 -9.31 2.82
C GLY A 244 11.97 -8.39 3.35
N LEU A 245 11.25 -7.78 2.42
CA LEU A 245 10.18 -6.83 2.69
C LEU A 245 8.82 -7.54 2.74
N LYS A 246 8.04 -7.29 3.78
CA LYS A 246 6.72 -7.90 3.98
C LYS A 246 5.65 -6.87 4.32
N ALA A 247 4.44 -7.09 3.82
CA ALA A 247 3.23 -6.43 4.29
C ALA A 247 2.56 -7.27 5.38
N LEU A 248 2.41 -6.70 6.57
CA LEU A 248 1.94 -7.43 7.76
C LEU A 248 0.41 -7.47 7.87
N LYS A 249 -0.22 -8.08 6.87
CA LYS A 249 -1.62 -8.54 6.97
C LYS A 249 -1.67 -9.98 7.47
N VAL A 250 -2.88 -10.52 7.60
CA VAL A 250 -3.11 -11.92 7.96
C VAL A 250 -3.69 -12.67 6.75
N PRO A 251 -3.00 -13.67 6.18
CA PRO A 251 -1.57 -13.97 6.37
C PRO A 251 -0.68 -12.86 5.78
N ALA A 252 0.58 -12.80 6.23
CA ALA A 252 1.55 -11.82 5.73
C ALA A 252 1.82 -12.03 4.24
N VAL A 253 2.18 -10.95 3.53
CA VAL A 253 2.50 -10.99 2.10
C VAL A 253 3.94 -10.56 1.89
N ASP A 254 4.76 -11.44 1.31
CA ASP A 254 6.11 -11.12 0.90
C ASP A 254 6.10 -10.25 -0.37
N ILE A 255 6.81 -9.13 -0.32
CA ILE A 255 6.95 -8.21 -1.45
C ILE A 255 8.22 -8.61 -2.20
N ARG A 256 8.03 -9.21 -3.38
CA ARG A 256 9.13 -9.71 -4.21
C ARG A 256 9.86 -8.58 -4.91
N ASN A 257 11.19 -8.65 -4.92
CA ASN A 257 12.08 -7.75 -5.66
C ASN A 257 11.85 -6.25 -5.38
N PRO A 258 11.85 -5.79 -4.11
CA PRO A 258 11.62 -4.37 -3.80
C PRO A 258 12.76 -3.45 -4.27
N GLY A 259 13.88 -4.01 -4.74
CA GLY A 259 15.09 -3.25 -5.07
C GLY A 259 15.72 -2.61 -3.83
N ARG A 260 16.68 -1.71 -4.05
CA ARG A 260 17.26 -0.89 -2.96
C ARG A 260 16.34 0.28 -2.68
N LEU A 261 15.68 0.27 -1.53
CA LEU A 261 14.80 1.33 -1.07
C LEU A 261 15.61 2.39 -0.31
N GLY A 262 15.54 3.64 -0.77
CA GLY A 262 16.17 4.79 -0.10
C GLY A 262 15.18 5.62 0.68
N ARG A 263 13.96 5.78 0.14
CA ARG A 263 12.90 6.59 0.73
C ARG A 263 11.53 5.97 0.48
N ILE A 264 10.73 5.83 1.53
CA ILE A 264 9.38 5.29 1.47
C ILE A 264 8.37 6.42 1.61
N GLY A 265 7.54 6.60 0.59
CA GLY A 265 6.37 7.45 0.68
C GLY A 265 5.19 6.66 1.23
N VAL A 266 4.50 7.21 2.23
CA VAL A 266 3.30 6.64 2.83
C VAL A 266 2.14 7.56 2.52
N TYR A 267 1.11 7.03 1.86
CA TYR A 267 -0.11 7.76 1.52
C TYR A 267 -1.30 7.10 2.21
N LEU A 268 -2.03 7.87 2.99
CA LEU A 268 -3.22 7.47 3.72
C LEU A 268 -4.42 8.24 3.19
N ASP A 269 -5.49 7.53 2.85
CA ASP A 269 -6.79 8.09 2.50
C ASP A 269 -7.83 7.41 3.40
N ILE A 270 -8.30 8.14 4.41
CA ILE A 270 -9.17 7.58 5.46
C ILE A 270 -10.52 7.21 4.88
N GLU A 271 -11.15 8.13 4.14
CA GLU A 271 -12.49 7.96 3.59
C GLU A 271 -12.55 6.81 2.57
N GLN A 272 -11.46 6.57 1.83
CA GLN A 272 -11.37 5.47 0.87
C GLN A 272 -10.82 4.18 1.47
N GLY A 273 -10.43 4.20 2.75
CA GLY A 273 -9.89 3.03 3.42
C GLY A 273 -8.59 2.53 2.79
N GLN A 274 -7.73 3.44 2.34
CA GLN A 274 -6.52 3.12 1.59
C GLN A 274 -5.27 3.56 2.34
N LEU A 275 -4.30 2.65 2.44
CA LEU A 275 -2.93 2.95 2.87
C LEU A 275 -1.96 2.38 1.84
N SER A 276 -1.32 3.27 1.08
CA SER A 276 -0.41 2.94 -0.02
C SER A 276 1.03 3.32 0.31
N PHE A 277 1.97 2.48 -0.11
CA PHE A 277 3.41 2.65 0.07
C PHE A 277 4.10 2.75 -1.29
N TYR A 278 5.06 3.67 -1.40
CA TYR A 278 5.78 3.95 -2.63
C TYR A 278 7.29 4.03 -2.37
N ASP A 279 8.08 3.63 -3.38
CA ASP A 279 9.45 4.08 -3.48
C ASP A 279 9.41 5.53 -3.96
N ALA A 280 9.66 6.47 -3.06
CA ALA A 280 9.54 7.89 -3.36
C ALA A 280 10.62 8.40 -4.33
N VAL A 281 11.75 7.68 -4.42
CA VAL A 281 12.85 8.03 -5.33
C VAL A 281 12.48 7.61 -6.76
N ARG A 282 12.01 6.36 -6.92
CA ARG A 282 11.61 5.82 -8.24
C ARG A 282 10.18 6.19 -8.64
N ARG A 283 9.42 6.77 -7.71
CA ARG A 283 7.98 7.03 -7.82
C ARG A 283 7.22 5.77 -8.22
N SER A 284 7.57 4.62 -7.65
CA SER A 284 6.96 3.34 -7.98
C SER A 284 6.14 2.81 -6.82
N HIS A 285 5.02 2.14 -7.12
CA HIS A 285 4.18 1.50 -6.12
C HIS A 285 4.89 0.30 -5.48
N ILE A 286 4.75 0.15 -4.17
CA ILE A 286 5.27 -1.01 -3.42
C ILE A 286 4.11 -1.90 -2.98
N TYR A 287 3.15 -1.33 -2.24
CA TYR A 287 2.05 -2.10 -1.66
C TYR A 287 0.88 -1.20 -1.25
N THR A 288 -0.33 -1.74 -1.22
CA THR A 288 -1.51 -1.05 -0.69
C THR A 288 -2.31 -1.98 0.23
N PHE A 289 -2.61 -1.50 1.44
CA PHE A 289 -3.68 -2.04 2.28
C PHE A 289 -5.00 -1.36 1.91
N ASN A 290 -6.06 -2.16 1.87
CA ASN A 290 -7.42 -1.67 1.76
C ASN A 290 -8.18 -2.17 2.99
N ASP A 291 -8.63 -1.25 3.84
CA ASP A 291 -9.30 -1.55 5.12
C ASP A 291 -10.15 -0.36 5.58
N THR A 292 -11.04 -0.57 6.54
CA THR A 292 -11.85 0.54 7.11
C THR A 292 -11.16 1.09 8.35
N PHE A 293 -10.79 2.37 8.32
CA PHE A 293 -10.21 3.07 9.46
C PHE A 293 -11.33 3.69 10.31
N SER A 294 -11.93 2.90 11.20
CA SER A 294 -13.09 3.31 12.00
C SER A 294 -12.75 4.19 13.21
N GLU A 295 -11.47 4.39 13.50
CA GLU A 295 -10.98 5.24 14.59
C GLU A 295 -9.74 6.02 14.13
N LYS A 296 -9.26 6.93 14.98
CA LYS A 296 -8.03 7.68 14.71
C LYS A 296 -6.87 6.71 14.49
N VAL A 297 -6.07 6.95 13.45
CA VAL A 297 -4.83 6.21 13.19
C VAL A 297 -3.61 7.12 13.30
N TYR A 298 -2.54 6.61 13.87
CA TYR A 298 -1.27 7.31 14.03
C TYR A 298 -0.23 6.71 13.09
N PRO A 299 0.64 7.52 12.46
CA PRO A 299 1.87 7.02 11.87
C PRO A 299 2.64 6.18 12.90
N VAL A 300 3.20 5.04 12.48
CA VAL A 300 4.01 4.18 13.35
C VAL A 300 5.35 3.88 12.68
N PHE A 301 6.40 3.96 13.49
CA PHE A 301 7.78 3.78 13.08
C PHE A 301 8.49 2.82 14.03
N GLY A 302 9.34 1.96 13.50
CA GLY A 302 10.13 1.03 14.30
C GLY A 302 11.41 0.59 13.59
N THR A 303 12.42 0.23 14.38
CA THR A 303 13.70 -0.31 13.92
C THR A 303 14.41 -0.92 15.13
N VAL A 304 15.27 -1.91 14.91
CA VAL A 304 16.20 -2.41 15.95
C VAL A 304 17.65 -1.95 15.72
N GLU A 305 17.89 -1.13 14.70
CA GLU A 305 19.24 -0.69 14.35
C GLU A 305 19.75 0.42 15.26
N THR A 306 21.05 0.37 15.57
CA THR A 306 21.75 1.30 16.47
C THR A 306 22.70 2.25 15.74
N ASP A 307 23.11 1.90 14.52
CA ASP A 307 24.10 2.62 13.70
C ASP A 307 23.46 3.58 12.71
N ARG A 308 22.22 3.32 12.28
CA ARG A 308 21.52 4.12 11.26
C ARG A 308 20.17 4.63 11.76
N GLU A 309 19.94 5.91 11.51
CA GLU A 309 18.69 6.58 11.86
C GLU A 309 17.62 6.32 10.80
N LEU A 310 16.38 6.09 11.24
CA LEU A 310 15.18 6.30 10.44
C LEU A 310 14.86 7.79 10.48
N ILE A 311 14.64 8.40 9.31
CA ILE A 311 14.51 9.86 9.18
C ILE A 311 13.17 10.18 8.54
N ILE A 312 12.34 10.99 9.18
CA ILE A 312 11.16 11.60 8.57
C ILE A 312 11.63 12.78 7.73
N VAL A 313 11.27 12.79 6.44
CA VAL A 313 11.74 13.74 5.42
C VAL A 313 10.70 14.80 5.13
#